data_AF-A0A7S2ADA9-F1
#
_entry.id   AF-A0A7S2ADA9-F1
#
_cell.length_a   1.000
_cell.length_b   1.000
_cell.length_c   1.000
_cell.angle_alpha   90.00
_cell.angle_beta   90.00
_cell.angle_gamma   90.00
#
_symmetry.space_group_name_H-M   'P 1'
#
loop_
_entity.id
_entity.type
_entity.pdbx_description
1 polymer ?
#
loop_
_entity_poly.entity_id
_entity_poly.type
_entity_poly.pdbx_seq_one_letter_code
_entity_poly.pdbx_strand_id
1 'polypeptide(L)'
;DLCVVPTWAGQGSLVVLDCEGGNNPTGAIRSAVDLVAMLGSTLTVQVVWGQMGEGQLQQIGQGLAARDRLISGANAGLPTQRLLLVVNGCHLRYSSGHLAKTFLEVHTGSESARNELRANIKRAYEQIHFVTVPHEMDPAFRDQAVEFQRAVAENCSPAALAGTRLSGAQVAEMVRLSVAELHSSGAVPVPSVFRHVIFDHMLMPLVNKLVADVESTLPDLDDGEYRPSPLDCRPEAMERFDEDSKHLTHAELVGEARKDLREKIDRLWLHFSTKNEAIGEQDRDVTTEFET
;
A
#
# COMPACT_ATOMS: atom_id res chain seq x y z
N ASP A 1 0.28 9.01 18.92
CA ASP A 1 1.75 8.85 18.97
C ASP A 1 2.23 7.79 18.00
N LEU A 2 3.51 7.83 17.59
CA LEU A 2 4.09 6.86 16.65
C LEU A 2 5.40 6.31 17.20
N CYS A 3 5.57 5.00 17.17
CA CYS A 3 6.80 4.32 17.54
C CYS A 3 7.28 3.43 16.38
N VAL A 4 8.57 3.51 16.05
CA VAL A 4 9.19 2.65 15.03
C VAL A 4 10.15 1.69 15.73
N VAL A 5 9.89 0.39 15.59
CA VAL A 5 10.70 -0.68 16.19
C VAL A 5 11.38 -1.45 15.06
N PRO A 6 12.72 -1.55 15.03
CA PRO A 6 13.40 -2.41 14.07
C PRO A 6 13.00 -3.87 14.31
N THR A 7 12.68 -4.59 13.24
CA THR A 7 12.37 -6.02 13.36
C THR A 7 13.64 -6.78 13.77
N TRP A 8 13.50 -7.78 14.65
CA TRP A 8 14.65 -8.56 15.16
C TRP A 8 15.40 -9.32 14.06
N ALA A 9 14.73 -9.61 12.95
CA ALA A 9 15.34 -10.24 11.77
C ALA A 9 16.10 -9.25 10.86
N GLY A 10 16.05 -7.94 11.14
CA GLY A 10 16.71 -6.90 10.34
C GLY A 10 16.09 -6.66 8.95
N GLN A 11 14.92 -7.24 8.66
CA GLN A 11 14.29 -7.21 7.33
C GLN A 11 13.20 -6.13 7.18
N GLY A 12 13.13 -5.18 8.11
CA GLY A 12 12.15 -4.10 8.08
C GLY A 12 11.93 -3.44 9.43
N SER A 13 10.87 -2.62 9.51
CA SER A 13 10.48 -1.89 10.72
C SER A 13 9.00 -2.09 11.02
N LEU A 14 8.68 -2.31 12.28
CA LEU A 14 7.32 -2.26 12.80
C LEU A 14 6.99 -0.82 13.16
N VAL A 15 5.90 -0.30 12.60
CA VAL A 15 5.37 1.02 12.97
C VAL A 15 4.15 0.81 13.84
N VAL A 16 4.18 1.35 15.06
CA VAL A 16 3.07 1.33 16.00
C VAL A 16 2.45 2.72 16.01
N LEU A 17 1.15 2.80 15.71
CA LEU A 17 0.36 4.02 15.75
C LEU A 17 -0.53 3.97 16.98
N ASP A 18 -0.20 4.78 17.98
CA ASP A 18 -1.08 5.01 19.13
C ASP A 18 -2.11 6.08 18.76
N CYS A 19 -3.38 5.69 18.81
CA CYS A 19 -4.50 6.47 18.32
C CYS A 19 -5.38 6.90 19.49
N GLU A 20 -5.82 8.15 19.46
CA GLU A 20 -6.79 8.64 20.44
C GLU A 20 -8.11 7.85 20.32
N GLY A 21 -8.63 7.35 21.44
CA GLY A 21 -9.85 6.56 21.43
C GLY A 21 -11.09 7.38 21.03
N GLY A 22 -11.88 6.88 20.08
CA GLY A 22 -13.10 7.54 19.58
C GLY A 22 -14.20 7.83 20.62
N ASN A 23 -14.06 7.31 21.85
CA ASN A 23 -14.98 7.58 22.96
C ASN A 23 -14.64 8.85 23.75
N ASN A 24 -13.60 9.61 23.38
CA ASN A 24 -13.28 10.85 24.08
C ASN A 24 -14.36 11.93 23.82
N PRO A 25 -15.16 12.34 24.82
CA PRO A 25 -16.25 13.32 24.66
C PRO A 25 -15.78 14.65 24.05
N THR A 26 -14.52 15.04 24.23
CA THR A 26 -13.97 16.32 23.76
C THR A 26 -13.35 16.27 22.36
N GLY A 27 -13.24 15.08 21.74
CA GLY A 27 -12.63 14.95 20.42
C GLY A 27 -13.56 15.41 19.30
N ALA A 28 -13.19 16.49 18.59
CA ALA A 28 -13.97 17.03 17.47
C ALA A 28 -13.83 16.21 16.17
N ILE A 29 -12.79 15.37 16.06
CA ILE A 29 -12.36 14.73 14.80
C ILE A 29 -12.11 13.22 15.00
N ARG A 30 -13.03 12.54 15.70
CA ARG A 30 -12.89 11.12 16.10
C ARG A 30 -12.75 10.17 14.92
N SER A 31 -13.60 10.32 13.91
CA SER A 31 -13.66 9.40 12.76
C SER A 31 -12.45 9.52 11.83
N ALA A 32 -11.74 10.64 11.85
CA ALA A 32 -10.58 10.84 10.97
C ALA A 32 -9.34 10.11 11.49
N VAL A 33 -9.12 10.08 12.80
CA VAL A 33 -7.97 9.40 13.39
C VAL A 33 -8.06 7.90 13.12
N ASP A 34 -9.23 7.31 13.41
CA ASP A 34 -9.50 5.90 13.12
C ASP A 34 -9.37 5.60 11.63
N LEU A 35 -9.83 6.50 10.75
CA LEU A 35 -9.67 6.35 9.32
C LEU A 35 -8.19 6.29 8.92
N VAL A 36 -7.40 7.27 9.34
CA VAL A 36 -5.99 7.38 8.96
C VAL A 36 -5.21 6.16 9.48
N ALA A 37 -5.52 5.71 10.70
CA ALA A 37 -4.98 4.49 11.26
C ALA A 37 -5.37 3.26 10.42
N MET A 38 -6.63 3.15 10.01
CA MET A 38 -7.10 2.08 9.13
C MET A 38 -6.48 2.16 7.72
N LEU A 39 -6.21 3.33 7.16
CA LEU A 39 -5.59 3.43 5.84
C LEU A 39 -4.12 2.98 5.86
N GLY A 40 -3.41 3.26 6.96
CA GLY A 40 -1.98 2.98 7.09
C GLY A 40 -1.62 1.64 7.74
N SER A 41 -2.55 0.95 8.38
CA SER A 41 -2.26 -0.26 9.17
C SER A 41 -2.55 -1.56 8.44
N THR A 42 -1.65 -2.53 8.61
CA THR A 42 -1.88 -3.94 8.23
C THR A 42 -2.52 -4.74 9.36
N LEU A 43 -2.35 -4.30 10.60
CA LEU A 43 -2.99 -4.86 11.79
C LEU A 43 -3.67 -3.74 12.57
N THR A 44 -4.99 -3.79 12.68
CA THR A 44 -5.77 -2.94 13.57
C THR A 44 -5.91 -3.64 14.93
N VAL A 45 -5.44 -3.00 15.99
CA VAL A 45 -5.61 -3.51 17.37
C VAL A 45 -6.76 -2.78 18.03
N GLN A 46 -7.89 -3.47 18.22
CA GLN A 46 -9.07 -2.90 18.86
C GLN A 46 -9.10 -3.33 20.33
N VAL A 47 -8.84 -2.39 21.23
CA VAL A 47 -8.80 -2.63 22.67
C VAL A 47 -10.17 -2.34 23.29
N VAL A 48 -10.66 -3.26 24.11
CA VAL A 48 -11.92 -3.15 24.85
C VAL A 48 -11.65 -3.45 26.33
N TRP A 49 -12.30 -2.73 27.24
CA TRP A 49 -12.05 -2.90 28.67
C TRP A 49 -13.04 -3.88 29.33
N GLY A 50 -12.51 -4.83 30.09
CA GLY A 50 -13.24 -5.75 30.97
C GLY A 50 -13.93 -6.89 30.24
N GLN A 51 -14.77 -6.59 29.24
CA GLN A 51 -15.53 -7.57 28.48
C GLN A 51 -15.85 -7.09 27.05
N MET A 52 -15.98 -8.04 26.14
CA MET A 52 -16.47 -7.80 24.79
C MET A 52 -17.98 -8.07 24.69
N GLY A 53 -18.72 -7.14 24.10
CA GLY A 53 -20.15 -7.28 23.80
C GLY A 53 -20.51 -6.73 22.42
N GLU A 54 -21.82 -6.70 22.13
CA GLU A 54 -22.31 -6.26 20.81
C GLU A 54 -21.99 -4.78 20.52
N GLY A 55 -21.97 -3.93 21.54
CA GLY A 55 -21.66 -2.50 21.37
C GLY A 55 -20.28 -2.26 20.77
N GLN A 56 -19.30 -3.10 21.09
CA GLN A 56 -17.95 -3.04 20.52
C GLN A 56 -17.95 -3.43 19.03
N LEU A 57 -18.71 -4.46 18.65
CA LEU A 57 -18.88 -4.81 17.23
C LEU A 57 -19.55 -3.68 16.45
N GLN A 58 -20.55 -3.02 17.04
CA GLN A 58 -21.20 -1.87 16.43
C GLN A 58 -20.23 -0.70 16.23
N GLN A 59 -19.36 -0.43 17.20
CA GLN A 59 -18.31 0.59 17.06
C GLN A 59 -17.35 0.27 15.90
N ILE A 60 -16.89 -0.97 15.79
CA ILE A 60 -16.05 -1.41 14.66
C ILE A 60 -16.81 -1.22 13.34
N GLY A 61 -18.06 -1.66 13.27
CA GLY A 61 -18.89 -1.50 12.07
C GLY A 61 -19.13 -0.04 11.68
N GLN A 62 -19.29 0.86 12.65
CA GLN A 62 -19.38 2.30 12.41
C GLN A 62 -18.07 2.87 11.88
N GLY A 63 -16.92 2.45 12.43
CA GLY A 63 -15.60 2.82 11.92
C GLY A 63 -15.40 2.37 10.46
N LEU A 64 -15.76 1.11 10.16
CA LEU A 64 -15.72 0.57 8.79
C LEU A 64 -16.67 1.33 7.86
N ALA A 65 -17.89 1.62 8.29
CA ALA A 65 -18.83 2.39 7.47
C ALA A 65 -18.36 3.83 7.24
N ALA A 66 -17.75 4.48 8.24
CA ALA A 66 -17.14 5.80 8.08
C ALA A 66 -15.97 5.73 7.09
N ARG A 67 -15.12 4.71 7.20
CA ARG A 67 -14.05 4.43 6.26
C ARG A 67 -14.57 4.25 4.85
N ASP A 68 -15.55 3.39 4.63
CA ASP A 68 -16.09 3.10 3.30
C ASP A 68 -16.78 4.33 2.68
N ARG A 69 -17.34 5.23 3.49
CA ARG A 69 -17.90 6.52 3.00
C ARG A 69 -16.80 7.50 2.60
N LEU A 70 -15.70 7.53 3.34
CA LEU A 70 -14.60 8.47 3.11
C LEU A 70 -13.72 7.98 1.95
N ILE A 71 -13.63 6.67 1.75
CA ILE A 71 -12.96 6.07 0.59
C ILE A 71 -13.86 6.18 -0.64
N SER A 72 -13.56 7.12 -1.53
CA SER A 72 -14.30 7.29 -2.78
C SER A 72 -13.69 6.42 -3.89
N GLY A 73 -14.43 5.45 -4.43
CA GLY A 73 -14.08 4.71 -5.65
C GLY A 73 -14.41 3.20 -5.61
N ALA A 74 -15.05 2.67 -6.65
CA ALA A 74 -15.52 1.28 -6.72
C ALA A 74 -14.40 0.20 -6.72
N ASN A 75 -13.15 0.59 -6.99
CA ASN A 75 -11.99 -0.30 -7.11
C ASN A 75 -10.89 -0.02 -6.07
N ALA A 76 -11.18 0.76 -5.02
CA ALA A 76 -10.24 1.14 -3.98
C ALA A 76 -10.04 0.02 -2.95
N GLY A 77 -9.47 -1.12 -3.36
CA GLY A 77 -9.11 -2.19 -2.43
C GLY A 77 -7.97 -1.73 -1.52
N LEU A 78 -8.27 -1.48 -0.23
CA LEU A 78 -7.23 -1.23 0.76
C LEU A 78 -6.24 -2.41 0.83
N PRO A 79 -5.00 -2.16 1.30
CA PRO A 79 -4.10 -3.24 1.69
C PRO A 79 -4.82 -4.26 2.56
N THR A 80 -4.48 -5.54 2.43
CA THR A 80 -5.06 -6.59 3.26
C THR A 80 -4.85 -6.26 4.74
N GLN A 81 -5.95 -6.20 5.48
CA GLN A 81 -5.95 -5.83 6.89
C GLN A 81 -6.32 -7.01 7.77
N ARG A 82 -5.76 -7.01 8.97
CA ARG A 82 -6.08 -7.96 10.03
C ARG A 82 -6.59 -7.21 11.25
N LEU A 83 -7.45 -7.87 12.01
CA LEU A 83 -7.99 -7.32 13.25
C LEU A 83 -7.50 -8.16 14.43
N LEU A 84 -6.95 -7.50 15.44
CA LEU A 84 -6.65 -8.12 16.74
C LEU A 84 -7.53 -7.45 17.80
N LEU A 85 -8.49 -8.22 18.31
CA LEU A 85 -9.38 -7.79 19.38
C LEU A 85 -8.76 -8.12 20.73
N VAL A 86 -8.59 -7.10 21.57
CA VAL A 86 -7.94 -7.24 22.87
C VAL A 86 -8.92 -6.87 23.97
N VAL A 87 -9.25 -7.81 24.84
CA VAL A 87 -10.01 -7.53 26.06
C VAL A 87 -9.03 -7.24 27.19
N ASN A 88 -8.76 -5.98 27.46
CA ASN A 88 -7.86 -5.53 28.53
C ASN A 88 -8.57 -5.47 29.89
N GLY A 89 -7.88 -5.76 30.98
CA GLY A 89 -8.50 -5.86 32.31
C GLY A 89 -9.55 -6.97 32.39
N CYS A 90 -9.38 -8.04 31.62
CA CYS A 90 -10.35 -9.12 31.53
C CYS A 90 -10.44 -9.88 32.86
N HIS A 91 -11.61 -9.88 33.48
CA HIS A 91 -11.92 -10.66 34.68
C HIS A 91 -12.78 -11.90 34.37
N LEU A 92 -13.21 -12.03 33.11
CA LEU A 92 -13.98 -13.17 32.62
C LEU A 92 -13.04 -14.24 32.08
N ARG A 93 -13.35 -15.51 32.36
CA ARG A 93 -12.66 -16.65 31.76
C ARG A 93 -13.26 -16.93 30.38
N TYR A 94 -12.77 -16.24 29.36
CA TYR A 94 -13.09 -16.60 27.99
C TYR A 94 -12.48 -17.97 27.66
N SER A 95 -13.28 -18.89 27.14
CA SER A 95 -12.72 -20.08 26.49
C SER A 95 -12.15 -19.66 25.14
N SER A 96 -11.17 -20.41 24.63
CA SER A 96 -10.57 -20.18 23.30
C SER A 96 -11.60 -20.09 22.17
N GLY A 97 -12.78 -20.69 22.34
CA GLY A 97 -13.88 -20.64 21.39
C GLY A 97 -14.95 -19.56 21.66
N HIS A 98 -14.99 -18.89 22.82
CA HIS A 98 -16.07 -17.95 23.14
C HIS A 98 -16.08 -16.74 22.20
N LEU A 99 -14.92 -16.16 21.92
CA LEU A 99 -14.82 -14.97 21.08
C LEU A 99 -15.00 -15.31 19.59
N ALA A 100 -14.57 -16.50 19.17
CA ALA A 100 -14.87 -17.02 17.84
C ALA A 100 -16.39 -17.23 17.64
N LYS A 101 -17.08 -17.75 18.67
CA LYS A 101 -18.55 -17.89 18.65
C LYS A 101 -19.23 -16.54 18.48
N THR A 102 -18.75 -15.47 19.12
CA THR A 102 -19.30 -14.12 18.97
C THR A 102 -19.40 -13.68 17.50
N PHE A 103 -18.46 -14.09 16.64
CA PHE A 103 -18.51 -13.78 15.20
C PHE A 103 -19.21 -14.83 14.34
N LEU A 104 -19.26 -16.09 14.78
CA LEU A 104 -19.82 -17.21 14.01
C LEU A 104 -21.29 -17.48 14.31
N GLU A 105 -21.82 -16.95 15.41
CA GLU A 105 -23.21 -17.10 15.78
C GLU A 105 -24.14 -16.51 14.72
N VAL A 106 -25.16 -17.28 14.35
CA VAL A 106 -26.17 -16.89 13.37
C VAL A 106 -27.44 -16.50 14.11
N HIS A 107 -27.78 -15.22 14.05
CA HIS A 107 -28.99 -14.69 14.66
C HIS A 107 -30.17 -14.79 13.68
N THR A 108 -31.37 -15.10 14.18
CA THR A 108 -32.59 -15.20 13.35
C THR A 108 -33.66 -14.23 13.83
N GLY A 109 -34.71 -14.02 13.03
CA GLY A 109 -35.81 -13.13 13.38
C GLY A 109 -35.36 -11.67 13.49
N SER A 110 -35.74 -10.99 14.58
CA SER A 110 -35.47 -9.56 14.81
C SER A 110 -34.00 -9.22 15.02
N GLU A 111 -33.12 -10.21 15.23
CA GLU A 111 -31.69 -10.01 15.42
C GLU A 111 -30.86 -10.22 14.14
N SER A 112 -31.47 -10.48 12.99
CA SER A 112 -30.76 -10.79 11.72
C SER A 112 -29.76 -9.70 11.29
N ALA A 113 -30.02 -8.43 11.61
CA ALA A 113 -29.11 -7.31 11.34
C ALA A 113 -27.71 -7.48 11.98
N ARG A 114 -27.61 -8.24 13.08
CA ARG A 114 -26.33 -8.59 13.72
C ARG A 114 -25.43 -9.44 12.82
N ASN A 115 -26.02 -10.26 11.96
CA ASN A 115 -25.28 -11.08 11.01
C ASN A 115 -24.67 -10.21 9.91
N GLU A 116 -25.39 -9.18 9.45
CA GLU A 116 -24.89 -8.24 8.44
C GLU A 116 -23.68 -7.47 8.95
N LEU A 117 -23.74 -6.99 10.19
CA LEU A 117 -22.61 -6.33 10.86
C LEU A 117 -21.37 -7.24 10.90
N ARG A 118 -21.53 -8.48 11.40
CA ARG A 118 -20.43 -9.46 11.47
C ARG A 118 -19.89 -9.82 10.09
N ALA A 119 -20.77 -9.99 9.10
CA ALA A 119 -20.38 -10.25 7.72
C ALA A 119 -19.59 -9.08 7.12
N ASN A 120 -19.96 -7.84 7.45
CA ASN A 120 -19.22 -6.67 7.01
C ASN A 120 -17.82 -6.62 7.63
N ILE A 121 -17.70 -6.87 8.93
CA ILE A 121 -16.39 -6.93 9.61
C ILE A 121 -15.51 -8.03 9.02
N LYS A 122 -16.05 -9.24 8.82
CA LYS A 122 -15.32 -10.36 8.19
C LYS A 122 -14.90 -10.08 6.75
N ARG A 123 -15.66 -9.27 6.01
CA ARG A 123 -15.29 -8.85 4.65
C ARG A 123 -14.13 -7.85 4.68
N ALA A 124 -14.11 -6.97 5.69
CA ALA A 124 -13.10 -5.92 5.80
C ALA A 124 -11.73 -6.44 6.28
N TYR A 125 -11.68 -7.54 7.02
CA TYR A 125 -10.45 -8.11 7.58
C TYR A 125 -10.23 -9.54 7.12
N GLU A 126 -9.03 -9.84 6.62
CA GLU A 126 -8.62 -11.18 6.19
C GLU A 126 -8.62 -12.17 7.35
N GLN A 127 -8.16 -11.70 8.51
CA GLN A 127 -8.06 -12.50 9.72
C GLN A 127 -8.51 -11.67 10.93
N ILE A 128 -9.19 -12.34 11.86
CA ILE A 128 -9.65 -11.76 13.12
C ILE A 128 -9.10 -12.63 14.25
N HIS A 129 -8.27 -12.02 15.09
CA HIS A 129 -7.59 -12.65 16.23
C HIS A 129 -8.10 -12.07 17.54
N PHE A 130 -7.94 -12.83 18.61
CA PHE A 130 -8.44 -12.44 19.93
C PHE A 130 -7.39 -12.72 20.99
N VAL A 131 -7.19 -11.75 21.88
CA VAL A 131 -6.35 -11.92 23.07
C VAL A 131 -7.05 -11.29 24.26
N THR A 132 -6.93 -11.92 25.42
CA THR A 132 -7.40 -11.37 26.70
C THR A 132 -6.19 -11.01 27.54
N VAL A 133 -6.15 -9.79 28.07
CA VAL A 133 -5.11 -9.36 29.00
C VAL A 133 -5.81 -9.14 30.34
N PRO A 134 -5.48 -9.90 31.39
CA PRO A 134 -6.12 -9.73 32.69
C PRO A 134 -5.61 -8.44 33.36
N HIS A 135 -6.13 -8.12 34.54
CA HIS A 135 -5.64 -7.00 35.33
C HIS A 135 -4.16 -7.21 35.71
N GLU A 136 -3.38 -6.13 35.83
CA GLU A 136 -1.94 -6.18 36.16
C GLU A 136 -1.58 -6.92 37.47
N MET A 137 -2.57 -7.03 38.37
CA MET A 137 -2.46 -7.71 39.65
C MET A 137 -2.77 -9.21 39.57
N ASP A 138 -3.28 -9.68 38.43
CA ASP A 138 -3.56 -11.10 38.22
C ASP A 138 -2.23 -11.86 37.98
N PRO A 139 -2.01 -13.03 38.62
CA PRO A 139 -0.80 -13.82 38.41
C PRO A 139 -0.53 -14.19 36.94
N ALA A 140 -1.57 -14.31 36.11
CA ALA A 140 -1.45 -14.64 34.69
C ALA A 140 -1.13 -13.43 33.80
N PHE A 141 -1.09 -12.21 34.34
CA PHE A 141 -0.87 -10.98 33.56
C PHE A 141 0.39 -11.03 32.71
N ARG A 142 1.50 -11.44 33.30
CA ARG A 142 2.79 -11.47 32.60
C ARG A 142 2.76 -12.41 31.40
N ASP A 143 2.22 -13.61 31.58
CA ASP A 143 2.15 -14.61 30.52
C ASP A 143 1.20 -14.18 29.39
N GLN A 144 0.05 -13.60 29.75
CA GLN A 144 -0.93 -13.08 28.79
C GLN A 144 -0.45 -11.81 28.07
N ALA A 145 0.34 -10.96 28.72
CA ALA A 145 0.98 -9.81 28.09
C ALA A 145 2.04 -10.26 27.06
N VAL A 146 2.80 -11.32 27.36
CA VAL A 146 3.72 -11.95 26.39
C VAL A 146 2.95 -12.57 25.23
N GLU A 147 1.82 -13.24 25.51
CA GLU A 147 0.94 -13.77 24.46
C GLU A 147 0.38 -12.67 23.56
N PHE A 148 -0.02 -11.53 24.12
CA PHE A 148 -0.43 -10.35 23.36
C PHE A 148 0.69 -9.82 22.46
N GLN A 149 1.90 -9.64 23.00
CA GLN A 149 3.07 -9.20 22.21
C GLN A 149 3.37 -10.16 21.07
N ARG A 150 3.31 -11.47 21.34
CA ARG A 150 3.48 -12.52 20.32
C ARG A 150 2.38 -12.42 19.27
N ALA A 151 1.12 -12.27 19.67
CA ALA A 151 0.00 -12.14 18.74
C ALA A 151 0.15 -10.90 17.83
N VAL A 152 0.64 -9.77 18.35
CA VAL A 152 0.96 -8.59 17.52
C VAL A 152 2.07 -8.95 16.53
N ALA A 153 3.19 -9.51 17.01
CA ALA A 153 4.34 -9.82 16.16
C ALA A 153 4.03 -10.85 15.05
N GLU A 154 3.26 -11.89 15.36
CA GLU A 154 2.89 -12.95 14.41
C GLU A 154 1.86 -12.49 13.38
N ASN A 155 1.00 -11.52 13.74
CA ASN A 155 -0.09 -11.08 12.87
C ASN A 155 0.20 -9.77 12.14
N CYS A 156 1.25 -9.04 12.49
CA CYS A 156 1.76 -7.97 11.65
C CYS A 156 2.26 -8.53 10.31
N SER A 157 1.94 -7.85 9.23
CA SER A 157 2.45 -8.13 7.89
C SER A 157 3.08 -6.88 7.29
N PRO A 158 4.06 -7.02 6.38
CA PRO A 158 4.57 -5.90 5.61
C PRO A 158 3.43 -5.19 4.89
N ALA A 159 3.39 -3.87 4.96
CA ALA A 159 2.46 -3.08 4.16
C ALA A 159 2.68 -3.40 2.68
N ALA A 160 1.62 -3.75 1.98
CA ALA A 160 1.68 -4.08 0.57
C ALA A 160 0.51 -3.45 -0.18
N LEU A 161 0.79 -2.94 -1.36
CA LEU A 161 -0.21 -2.39 -2.27
C LEU A 161 0.02 -3.00 -3.65
N ALA A 162 -1.06 -3.46 -4.28
CA ALA A 162 -1.00 -4.07 -5.61
C ALA A 162 -0.03 -5.27 -5.73
N GLY A 163 0.21 -6.00 -4.63
CA GLY A 163 1.17 -7.12 -4.60
C GLY A 163 2.61 -6.73 -4.26
N THR A 164 2.93 -5.44 -4.21
CA THR A 164 4.29 -4.96 -3.89
C THR A 164 4.38 -4.49 -2.45
N ARG A 165 5.47 -4.86 -1.76
CA ARG A 165 5.77 -4.35 -0.43
C ARG A 165 6.12 -2.87 -0.50
N LEU A 166 5.53 -2.09 0.39
CA LEU A 166 5.80 -0.67 0.52
C LEU A 166 7.00 -0.44 1.44
N SER A 167 7.85 0.50 1.04
CA SER A 167 8.87 1.07 1.92
C SER A 167 8.24 1.99 2.97
N GLY A 168 8.96 2.28 4.06
CA GLY A 168 8.50 3.23 5.07
C GLY A 168 8.21 4.62 4.50
N ALA A 169 8.97 5.07 3.50
CA ALA A 169 8.74 6.34 2.81
C ALA A 169 7.40 6.35 2.05
N GLN A 170 7.08 5.26 1.35
CA GLN A 170 5.81 5.12 0.63
C GLN A 170 4.61 5.04 1.58
N VAL A 171 4.74 4.35 2.72
CA VAL A 171 3.68 4.32 3.75
C VAL A 171 3.47 5.72 4.34
N ALA A 172 4.56 6.43 4.67
CA ALA A 172 4.47 7.80 5.18
C ALA A 172 3.79 8.74 4.18
N GLU A 173 4.13 8.61 2.90
CA GLU A 173 3.52 9.40 1.83
C GLU A 173 2.03 9.10 1.65
N MET A 174 1.64 7.82 1.69
CA MET A 174 0.25 7.39 1.65
C MET A 174 -0.57 8.01 2.79
N VAL A 175 -0.03 7.98 4.02
CA VAL A 175 -0.67 8.59 5.20
C VAL A 175 -0.77 10.11 5.03
N ARG A 176 0.32 10.76 4.59
CA ARG A 176 0.37 12.21 4.37
C ARG A 176 -0.68 12.68 3.37
N LEU A 177 -0.81 11.99 2.24
CA LEU A 177 -1.79 12.30 1.21
C LEU A 177 -3.21 12.04 1.70
N SER A 178 -3.44 10.94 2.41
CA SER A 178 -4.75 10.64 3.00
C SER A 178 -5.21 11.75 3.95
N VAL A 179 -4.31 12.26 4.79
CA VAL A 179 -4.61 13.38 5.69
C VAL A 179 -4.86 14.68 4.90
N ALA A 180 -4.04 14.96 3.88
CA ALA A 180 -4.20 16.16 3.06
C ALA A 180 -5.54 16.18 2.31
N GLU A 181 -5.94 15.04 1.72
CA GLU A 181 -7.22 14.88 1.04
C GLU A 181 -8.40 14.98 2.00
N LEU A 182 -8.30 14.36 3.18
CA LEU A 182 -9.34 14.45 4.20
C LEU A 182 -9.50 15.89 4.69
N HIS A 183 -8.42 16.64 4.82
CA HIS A 183 -8.45 18.05 5.19
C HIS A 183 -9.04 18.94 4.08
N SER A 184 -8.72 18.68 2.82
CA SER A 184 -9.15 19.52 1.69
C SER A 184 -10.57 19.24 1.24
N SER A 185 -10.97 17.97 1.18
CA SER A 185 -12.21 17.51 0.54
C SER A 185 -13.20 16.87 1.52
N GLY A 186 -12.77 16.59 2.75
CA GLY A 186 -13.56 15.82 3.71
C GLY A 186 -13.69 14.34 3.35
N ALA A 187 -12.99 13.85 2.33
CA ALA A 187 -12.94 12.46 1.89
C ALA A 187 -11.53 12.08 1.45
N VAL A 188 -11.27 10.78 1.27
CA VAL A 188 -10.01 10.26 0.74
C VAL A 188 -10.31 9.56 -0.59
N PRO A 189 -10.00 10.20 -1.74
CA PRO A 189 -10.08 9.53 -3.03
C PRO A 189 -8.93 8.52 -3.14
N VAL A 190 -9.14 7.31 -2.61
CA VAL A 190 -8.13 6.24 -2.61
C VAL A 190 -7.54 5.93 -3.98
N PRO A 191 -8.28 5.96 -5.11
CA PRO A 191 -7.68 5.83 -6.43
C PRO A 191 -6.61 6.88 -6.74
N SER A 192 -6.76 8.11 -6.22
CA SER A 192 -5.77 9.19 -6.37
C SER A 192 -4.52 8.90 -5.54
N VAL A 193 -4.69 8.47 -4.28
CA VAL A 193 -3.57 8.11 -3.40
C VAL A 193 -2.78 6.92 -3.97
N PHE A 194 -3.48 5.89 -4.46
CA PHE A 194 -2.83 4.72 -5.06
C PHE A 194 -2.18 5.05 -6.39
N ARG A 195 -2.80 5.88 -7.23
CA ARG A 195 -2.13 6.40 -8.42
C ARG A 195 -0.85 7.10 -8.02
N HIS A 196 -0.85 7.96 -7.02
CA HIS A 196 0.37 8.65 -6.60
C HIS A 196 1.45 7.66 -6.15
N VAL A 197 1.12 6.71 -5.28
CA VAL A 197 2.11 5.74 -4.77
C VAL A 197 2.60 4.77 -5.86
N ILE A 198 1.69 4.20 -6.66
CA ILE A 198 2.03 3.19 -7.68
C ILE A 198 2.61 3.87 -8.92
N PHE A 199 1.91 4.86 -9.48
CA PHE A 199 2.34 5.52 -10.70
C PHE A 199 3.55 6.42 -10.43
N ASP A 200 3.40 7.44 -9.57
CA ASP A 200 4.44 8.46 -9.42
C ASP A 200 5.69 7.96 -8.67
N HIS A 201 5.53 7.06 -7.69
CA HIS A 201 6.64 6.59 -6.84
C HIS A 201 7.17 5.19 -7.15
N MET A 202 6.53 4.42 -8.03
CA MET A 202 7.04 3.10 -8.44
C MET A 202 7.25 2.98 -9.94
N LEU A 203 6.19 3.21 -10.72
CA LEU A 203 6.23 3.05 -12.17
C LEU A 203 7.07 4.14 -12.84
N MET A 204 6.86 5.42 -12.51
CA MET A 204 7.61 6.51 -13.14
C MET A 204 9.11 6.49 -12.85
N PRO A 205 9.59 6.16 -11.64
CA PRO A 205 11.00 5.90 -11.40
C PRO A 205 11.56 4.75 -12.24
N LEU A 206 10.80 3.66 -12.41
CA LEU A 206 11.17 2.55 -13.29
C LEU A 206 11.26 3.01 -14.76
N VAL A 207 10.26 3.75 -15.24
CA VAL A 207 10.25 4.34 -16.60
C VAL A 207 11.50 5.21 -16.79
N ASN A 208 11.77 6.13 -15.88
CA ASN A 208 12.91 7.04 -16.00
C ASN A 208 14.25 6.28 -15.95
N LYS A 209 14.36 5.24 -15.11
CA LYS A 209 15.53 4.37 -15.07
C LYS A 209 15.75 3.65 -16.41
N LEU A 210 14.71 3.04 -16.97
CA LEU A 210 14.83 2.31 -18.25
C LEU A 210 15.11 3.25 -19.43
N VAL A 211 14.58 4.46 -19.40
CA VAL A 211 14.92 5.52 -20.38
C VAL A 211 16.40 5.89 -20.27
N ALA A 212 16.92 6.09 -19.05
CA ALA A 212 18.34 6.39 -18.84
C ALA A 212 19.25 5.20 -19.22
N ASP A 213 18.84 3.96 -18.91
CA ASP A 213 19.55 2.75 -19.34
C ASP A 213 19.63 2.72 -20.89
N VAL A 214 18.52 2.95 -21.59
CA VAL A 214 18.50 3.03 -23.07
C VAL A 214 19.42 4.14 -23.58
N GLU A 215 19.31 5.35 -23.04
CA GLU A 215 20.15 6.49 -23.44
C GLU A 215 21.65 6.17 -23.27
N SER A 216 22.02 5.48 -22.18
CA SER A 216 23.42 5.09 -21.93
C SER A 216 23.96 4.00 -22.87
N THR A 217 23.07 3.25 -23.54
CA THR A 217 23.47 2.24 -24.55
C THR A 217 23.61 2.83 -25.95
N LEU A 218 23.09 4.03 -26.20
CA LEU A 218 23.22 4.68 -27.49
C LEU A 218 24.68 5.14 -27.68
N PRO A 219 25.28 4.90 -28.86
CA PRO A 219 26.60 5.42 -29.18
C PRO A 219 26.64 6.95 -29.08
N ASP A 220 27.75 7.47 -28.58
CA ASP A 220 28.05 8.89 -28.68
C ASP A 220 28.30 9.25 -30.16
N LEU A 221 27.65 10.33 -30.59
CA LEU A 221 27.72 10.89 -31.95
C LEU A 221 28.38 12.27 -31.96
N ASP A 222 28.91 12.73 -30.82
CA ASP A 222 29.63 14.01 -30.73
C ASP A 222 31.05 13.93 -31.31
N ASP A 223 31.55 12.71 -31.57
CA ASP A 223 32.78 12.48 -32.34
C ASP A 223 32.58 12.64 -33.86
N GLY A 224 31.33 12.78 -34.32
CA GLY A 224 31.00 12.93 -35.73
C GLY A 224 31.17 11.66 -36.54
N GLU A 225 31.29 10.49 -35.91
CA GLU A 225 31.45 9.23 -36.63
C GLU A 225 30.10 8.54 -36.91
N TYR A 226 29.85 8.22 -38.18
CA TYR A 226 28.66 7.45 -38.58
C TYR A 226 28.67 6.02 -37.99
N ARG A 227 27.52 5.58 -37.45
CA ARG A 227 27.31 4.23 -36.92
C ARG A 227 26.43 3.41 -37.87
N PRO A 228 26.98 2.50 -38.69
CA PRO A 228 26.18 1.65 -39.54
C PRO A 228 25.45 0.59 -38.70
N SER A 229 24.12 0.52 -38.84
CA SER A 229 23.27 -0.50 -38.21
C SER A 229 23.33 -0.52 -36.68
N PRO A 230 22.98 0.58 -36.00
CA PRO A 230 22.91 0.59 -34.54
C PRO A 230 21.88 -0.44 -34.03
N LEU A 231 22.20 -1.12 -32.93
CA LEU A 231 21.30 -2.09 -32.32
C LEU A 231 20.10 -1.36 -31.69
N ASP A 232 18.89 -1.73 -32.09
CA ASP A 232 17.66 -1.20 -31.50
C ASP A 232 17.40 -1.85 -30.12
N CYS A 233 17.67 -1.11 -29.05
CA CYS A 233 17.49 -1.55 -27.66
C CYS A 233 16.07 -1.32 -27.11
N ARG A 234 15.15 -0.74 -27.89
CA ARG A 234 13.77 -0.47 -27.44
C ARG A 234 13.01 -1.75 -27.07
N PRO A 235 13.07 -2.86 -27.83
CA PRO A 235 12.34 -4.09 -27.47
C PRO A 235 12.78 -4.65 -26.11
N GLU A 236 14.09 -4.63 -25.82
CA GLU A 236 14.64 -5.10 -24.55
C GLU A 236 14.16 -4.25 -23.37
N ALA A 237 14.16 -2.92 -23.52
CA ALA A 237 13.66 -2.01 -22.49
C ALA A 237 12.16 -2.24 -22.20
N MET A 238 11.36 -2.51 -23.23
CA MET A 238 9.94 -2.82 -23.08
C MET A 238 9.71 -4.17 -22.39
N GLU A 239 10.48 -5.20 -22.74
CA GLU A 239 10.42 -6.51 -22.10
C GLU A 239 10.81 -6.43 -20.62
N ARG A 240 11.86 -5.68 -20.31
CA ARG A 240 12.31 -5.45 -18.93
C ARG A 240 11.26 -4.70 -18.10
N PHE A 241 10.59 -3.70 -18.69
CA PHE A 241 9.44 -3.05 -18.04
C PHE A 241 8.32 -4.04 -17.74
N ASP A 242 7.94 -4.87 -18.72
CA ASP A 242 6.86 -5.85 -18.57
C ASP A 242 7.22 -6.88 -17.48
N GLU A 243 8.47 -7.34 -17.40
CA GLU A 243 8.96 -8.26 -16.37
C GLU A 243 9.01 -7.62 -14.97
N ASP A 244 9.55 -6.40 -14.86
CA ASP A 244 9.67 -5.70 -13.57
C ASP A 244 8.29 -5.25 -13.03
N SER A 245 7.30 -5.03 -13.91
CA SER A 245 5.95 -4.59 -13.53
C SER A 245 4.90 -5.70 -13.42
N LYS A 246 5.20 -6.95 -13.84
CA LYS A 246 4.22 -8.06 -13.91
C LYS A 246 3.47 -8.38 -12.61
N HIS A 247 4.06 -8.02 -11.47
CA HIS A 247 3.51 -8.30 -10.15
C HIS A 247 2.44 -7.28 -9.73
N LEU A 248 2.31 -6.16 -10.45
CA LEU A 248 1.36 -5.10 -10.17
C LEU A 248 -0.03 -5.46 -10.70
N THR A 249 -1.04 -5.40 -9.83
CA THR A 249 -2.42 -5.73 -10.19
C THR A 249 -3.17 -4.63 -10.95
N HIS A 250 -2.63 -3.41 -11.01
CA HIS A 250 -3.31 -2.23 -11.58
C HIS A 250 -2.99 -2.07 -13.06
N ALA A 251 -3.60 -2.91 -13.90
CA ALA A 251 -3.31 -2.99 -15.35
C ALA A 251 -3.46 -1.64 -16.09
N GLU A 252 -4.39 -0.78 -15.68
CA GLU A 252 -4.59 0.54 -16.30
C GLU A 252 -3.37 1.46 -16.08
N LEU A 253 -2.87 1.54 -14.84
CA LEU A 253 -1.70 2.35 -14.49
C LEU A 253 -0.42 1.78 -15.13
N VAL A 254 -0.29 0.44 -15.16
CA VAL A 254 0.82 -0.23 -15.85
C VAL A 254 0.78 0.08 -17.34
N GLY A 255 -0.39 0.01 -17.97
CA GLY A 255 -0.57 0.33 -19.39
C GLY A 255 -0.24 1.79 -19.73
N GLU A 256 -0.61 2.73 -18.86
CA GLU A 256 -0.25 4.15 -18.98
C GLU A 256 1.27 4.35 -18.88
N ALA A 257 1.92 3.80 -17.84
CA ALA A 257 3.37 3.93 -17.67
C ALA A 257 4.15 3.25 -18.81
N ARG A 258 3.65 2.12 -19.31
CA ARG A 258 4.20 1.41 -20.47
C ARG A 258 4.14 2.26 -21.74
N LYS A 259 3.03 2.99 -21.94
CA LYS A 259 2.88 3.92 -23.05
C LYS A 259 3.88 5.08 -22.92
N ASP A 260 4.01 5.66 -21.73
CA ASP A 260 4.96 6.74 -21.45
C ASP A 260 6.42 6.31 -21.70
N LEU A 261 6.79 5.10 -21.28
CA LEU A 261 8.10 4.52 -21.58
C LEU A 261 8.34 4.44 -23.09
N ARG A 262 7.39 3.84 -23.82
CA ARG A 262 7.46 3.71 -25.28
C ARG A 262 7.66 5.06 -25.96
N GLU A 263 6.84 6.06 -25.61
CA GLU A 263 6.92 7.40 -26.21
C GLU A 263 8.24 8.10 -25.90
N LYS A 264 8.86 7.86 -24.73
CA LYS A 264 10.18 8.42 -24.40
C LYS A 264 11.30 7.73 -25.17
N ILE A 265 11.34 6.40 -25.20
CA ILE A 265 12.40 5.66 -25.90
C ILE A 265 12.30 5.79 -27.43
N ASP A 266 11.08 5.88 -27.98
CA ASP A 266 10.88 6.13 -29.41
C ASP A 266 11.39 7.52 -29.81
N ARG A 267 11.18 8.54 -28.97
CA ARG A 267 11.72 9.88 -29.20
C ARG A 267 13.25 9.92 -29.13
N LEU A 268 13.85 9.24 -28.15
CA LEU A 268 15.31 9.12 -28.05
C LEU A 268 15.90 8.43 -29.29
N TRP A 269 15.32 7.30 -29.68
CA TRP A 269 15.76 6.54 -30.85
C TRP A 269 15.61 7.33 -32.15
N LEU A 270 14.49 8.03 -32.33
CA LEU A 270 14.27 8.89 -33.49
C LEU A 270 15.32 10.00 -33.56
N HIS A 271 15.58 10.68 -32.44
CA HIS A 271 16.59 11.74 -32.38
C HIS A 271 17.98 11.21 -32.74
N PHE A 272 18.39 10.08 -32.15
CA PHE A 272 19.65 9.41 -32.46
C PHE A 272 19.74 8.99 -33.93
N SER A 273 18.70 8.35 -34.48
CA SER A 273 18.70 7.88 -35.86
C SER A 273 18.83 9.02 -36.86
N THR A 274 18.10 10.13 -36.65
CA THR A 274 18.18 11.31 -37.51
C THR A 274 19.56 11.96 -37.45
N LYS A 275 20.17 12.09 -36.26
CA LYS A 275 21.54 12.64 -36.12
C LYS A 275 22.55 11.74 -36.82
N ASN A 276 22.47 10.43 -36.61
CA ASN A 276 23.36 9.45 -37.23
C ASN A 276 23.25 9.45 -38.77
N GLU A 277 22.02 9.50 -39.31
CA GLU A 277 21.79 9.59 -40.75
C GLU A 277 22.40 10.85 -41.35
N ALA A 278 22.24 12.01 -40.71
CA ALA A 278 22.82 13.26 -41.16
C ALA A 278 24.36 13.23 -41.20
N ILE A 279 25.01 12.61 -40.20
CA ILE A 279 26.46 12.39 -40.20
C ILE A 279 26.88 11.51 -41.38
N GLY A 280 26.14 10.40 -41.61
CA GLY A 280 26.42 9.50 -42.72
C GLY A 280 26.21 10.12 -44.10
N GLU A 281 25.32 11.09 -44.25
CA GLU A 281 25.16 11.88 -45.48
C GLU A 281 26.34 12.84 -45.70
N GLN A 282 26.80 13.52 -44.65
CA GLN A 282 27.96 14.41 -44.74
C GLN A 282 29.23 13.67 -45.16
N ASP A 283 29.50 12.49 -44.61
CA ASP A 283 30.67 11.69 -44.97
C ASP A 283 30.65 11.26 -46.45
N ARG A 284 29.45 11.02 -47.00
CA ARG A 284 29.26 10.67 -48.42
C ARG A 284 29.53 11.86 -49.34
N ASP A 285 29.01 13.03 -49.01
CA ASP A 285 29.20 14.24 -49.83
C ASP A 285 30.70 14.60 -49.92
N VAL A 286 31.41 14.52 -48.79
CA VAL A 286 32.86 14.78 -48.74
C VAL A 286 33.65 13.79 -49.59
N THR A 287 33.29 12.50 -49.59
CA THR A 287 34.01 11.50 -50.40
C THR A 287 33.81 11.69 -51.90
N THR A 288 32.63 12.12 -52.36
CA THR A 288 32.41 12.40 -53.79
C THR A 288 33.18 13.61 -54.33
N GLU A 289 33.48 14.62 -53.51
CA GLU A 289 34.23 15.81 -53.94
C GLU A 289 35.73 15.51 -54.17
N PHE A 290 36.30 14.53 -53.47
CA PHE A 290 37.73 14.18 -53.63
C PHE A 290 38.02 13.26 -54.82
N GLU A 291 37.01 12.61 -55.40
CA GLU A 291 37.16 11.69 -56.53
C GLU A 291 36.98 12.36 -57.91
N THR A 292 36.60 13.64 -57.94
CA THR A 292 36.48 14.47 -59.16
C THR A 292 37.67 15.40 -59.38
#